data_AF-A0A1I0XXA6-F1
#
_entry.id   AF-A0A1I0XXA6-F1
#
_cell.length_a   1.000
_cell.length_b   1.000
_cell.length_c   1.000
_cell.angle_alpha   90.00
_cell.angle_beta   90.00
_cell.angle_gamma   90.00
#
_symmetry.space_group_name_H-M   'P 1'
#
loop_
_entity.id
_entity.type
_entity.pdbx_description
1 polymer ?
#
loop_
_entity_poly.entity_id
_entity_poly.type
_entity_poly.pdbx_seq_one_letter_code
_entity_poly.pdbx_strand_id
1 'polypeptide(L)'
;MVFIRADSNPIIAGGHIMRCIAIANELKSVGVNVHFLIADENSIQPLEINGIAYTVLGTNWQDLNAEIEQVKNILRYENNPVLLIDTYMVQRTYIEQLRPYCKIGYLGSKKEYLGNLDFLINYSADMDYDFYNKYYKSTKLLLGASYVPLRDEFKNINHRYKNKIEHILITTGNTNKDNMIESIMGEIMPVIEENKIFVDVVLGRMFNDKQKFYDDYSFSPYVEIFENVNSMSELMNKCDLAITANGTTVYELAAVGVPMMSFAMVDEQTKNAKALEKLGVVDYCGCSYMNKMRCVENIKKRLEYFIGHNDELIRMARQAHRLVDGSGCKKIISALLGA
;
A
#
# COMPACT_ATOMS: atom_id res chain seq x y z
N MET A 1 0.77 -11.55 -23.70
CA MET A 1 1.12 -12.02 -22.34
C MET A 1 1.70 -10.87 -21.54
N VAL A 2 1.47 -10.82 -20.22
CA VAL A 2 2.07 -9.81 -19.33
C VAL A 2 3.05 -10.48 -18.38
N PHE A 3 4.27 -9.98 -18.35
CA PHE A 3 5.29 -10.32 -17.38
C PHE A 3 5.34 -9.25 -16.29
N ILE A 4 5.54 -9.67 -15.05
CA ILE A 4 5.73 -8.75 -13.92
C ILE A 4 7.05 -9.06 -13.23
N ARG A 5 7.96 -8.08 -13.21
CA ARG A 5 9.23 -8.16 -12.48
C ARG A 5 9.08 -7.43 -11.15
N ALA A 6 8.94 -8.20 -10.08
CA ALA A 6 8.80 -7.68 -8.71
C ALA A 6 9.39 -8.68 -7.72
N ASP A 7 9.85 -8.20 -6.56
CA ASP A 7 10.40 -9.05 -5.50
C ASP A 7 9.80 -8.68 -4.14
N SER A 8 9.82 -9.64 -3.22
CA SER A 8 9.64 -9.42 -1.79
C SER A 8 10.71 -10.20 -1.04
N ASN A 9 11.21 -9.64 0.05
CA ASN A 9 12.18 -10.28 0.94
C ASN A 9 12.16 -9.55 2.30
N PRO A 10 12.93 -9.99 3.31
CA PRO A 10 12.95 -9.35 4.62
C PRO A 10 13.39 -7.87 4.63
N ILE A 11 14.06 -7.39 3.56
CA ILE A 11 14.56 -6.01 3.45
C ILE A 11 13.50 -5.09 2.84
N ILE A 12 12.89 -5.48 1.71
CA ILE A 12 11.92 -4.64 0.97
C ILE A 12 10.46 -4.96 1.30
N ALA A 13 10.23 -5.94 2.17
CA ALA A 13 8.92 -6.46 2.57
C ALA A 13 8.06 -6.93 1.38
N GLY A 14 6.76 -7.18 1.63
CA GLY A 14 5.83 -7.75 0.66
C GLY A 14 5.14 -6.75 -0.28
N GLY A 15 5.38 -5.44 -0.13
CA GLY A 15 4.57 -4.40 -0.77
C GLY A 15 4.51 -4.49 -2.30
N HIS A 16 5.67 -4.69 -2.94
CA HIS A 16 5.80 -4.81 -4.40
C HIS A 16 5.02 -6.03 -4.93
N ILE A 17 5.22 -7.20 -4.32
CA ILE A 17 4.51 -8.43 -4.71
C ILE A 17 3.01 -8.29 -4.52
N MET A 18 2.54 -7.81 -3.37
CA MET A 18 1.11 -7.76 -3.08
C MET A 18 0.35 -6.83 -4.05
N ARG A 19 0.92 -5.67 -4.38
CA ARG A 19 0.30 -4.76 -5.35
C ARG A 19 0.37 -5.26 -6.78
N CYS A 20 1.45 -5.93 -7.14
CA CYS A 20 1.58 -6.59 -8.43
C CYS A 20 0.60 -7.77 -8.58
N ILE A 21 0.36 -8.55 -7.53
CA ILE A 21 -0.66 -9.60 -7.50
C ILE A 21 -2.06 -9.01 -7.71
N ALA A 22 -2.37 -7.86 -7.11
CA ALA A 22 -3.63 -7.17 -7.34
C ALA A 22 -3.84 -6.79 -8.81
N ILE A 23 -2.79 -6.32 -9.49
CA ILE A 23 -2.83 -6.04 -10.94
C ILE A 23 -2.97 -7.35 -11.73
N ALA A 24 -2.22 -8.39 -11.35
CA ALA A 24 -2.25 -9.69 -12.02
C ALA A 24 -3.62 -10.36 -11.96
N ASN A 25 -4.31 -10.30 -10.82
CA ASN A 25 -5.65 -10.84 -10.67
C ASN A 25 -6.67 -10.09 -11.54
N GLU A 26 -6.55 -8.78 -11.68
CA GLU A 26 -7.39 -8.00 -12.60
C GLU A 26 -7.08 -8.31 -14.08
N LEU A 27 -5.82 -8.55 -14.44
CA LEU A 27 -5.46 -9.02 -15.80
C LEU A 27 -6.05 -10.41 -16.09
N LYS A 28 -5.93 -11.34 -15.12
CA LYS A 28 -6.48 -12.70 -15.23
C LYS A 28 -8.00 -12.69 -15.38
N SER A 29 -8.70 -11.76 -14.70
CA SER A 29 -10.17 -11.66 -14.77
C SER A 29 -10.68 -11.28 -16.17
N VAL A 30 -9.85 -10.62 -16.98
CA VAL A 30 -10.15 -10.29 -18.38
C VAL A 30 -9.46 -11.23 -19.39
N GLY A 31 -8.99 -12.39 -18.94
CA GLY A 31 -8.42 -13.43 -19.80
C GLY A 31 -6.98 -13.19 -20.25
N VAL A 32 -6.24 -12.27 -19.62
CA VAL A 32 -4.83 -12.02 -19.93
C VAL A 32 -3.94 -12.92 -19.07
N ASN A 33 -3.08 -13.71 -19.72
CA ASN A 33 -2.07 -14.51 -19.05
C ASN A 33 -0.99 -13.62 -18.41
N VAL A 34 -0.70 -13.91 -17.13
CA VAL A 34 0.29 -13.19 -16.32
C VAL A 34 1.35 -14.16 -15.81
N HIS A 35 2.62 -13.74 -15.86
CA HIS A 35 3.75 -14.52 -15.37
C HIS A 35 4.74 -13.64 -14.61
N PHE A 36 5.11 -14.05 -13.40
CA PHE A 36 6.06 -13.29 -12.58
C PHE A 36 7.51 -13.69 -12.89
N LEU A 37 8.38 -12.71 -12.87
CA LEU A 37 9.83 -12.87 -12.88
C LEU A 37 10.33 -12.43 -11.51
N ILE A 38 10.87 -13.36 -10.72
CA ILE A 38 11.33 -13.11 -9.35
C ILE A 38 12.81 -13.46 -9.23
N ALA A 39 13.57 -12.67 -8.49
CA ALA A 39 15.01 -12.88 -8.32
C ALA A 39 15.30 -14.21 -7.60
N ASP A 40 14.53 -14.48 -6.54
CA ASP A 40 14.73 -15.59 -5.61
C ASP A 40 13.39 -16.20 -5.13
N GLU A 41 13.46 -17.16 -4.21
CA GLU A 41 12.31 -17.94 -3.74
C GLU A 41 11.42 -17.20 -2.72
N ASN A 42 11.82 -16.03 -2.22
CA ASN A 42 11.11 -15.34 -1.13
C ASN A 42 9.68 -14.91 -1.53
N SER A 43 9.40 -14.84 -2.83
CA SER A 43 8.10 -14.42 -3.38
C SER A 43 7.23 -15.58 -3.86
N ILE A 44 7.66 -16.84 -3.72
CA ILE A 44 6.93 -18.02 -4.23
C ILE A 44 5.60 -18.19 -3.52
N GLN A 45 5.60 -18.25 -2.19
CA GLN A 45 4.40 -18.52 -1.41
C GLN A 45 3.20 -17.61 -1.76
N PRO A 46 3.33 -16.26 -1.79
CA PRO A 46 2.20 -15.41 -2.17
C PRO A 46 1.73 -15.61 -3.61
N LEU A 47 2.62 -16.01 -4.54
CA LEU A 47 2.25 -16.29 -5.93
C LEU A 47 1.50 -17.61 -6.08
N GLU A 48 1.94 -18.67 -5.39
CA GLU A 48 1.27 -19.97 -5.38
C GLU A 48 -0.12 -19.90 -4.77
N ILE A 49 -0.28 -19.20 -3.64
CA ILE A 49 -1.60 -18.98 -3.00
C ILE A 49 -2.59 -18.30 -3.96
N ASN A 50 -2.10 -17.45 -4.87
CA ASN A 50 -2.93 -16.76 -5.87
C ASN A 50 -3.02 -17.51 -7.21
N GLY A 51 -2.41 -18.69 -7.32
CA GLY A 51 -2.36 -19.48 -8.56
C GLY A 51 -1.78 -18.69 -9.73
N ILE A 52 -0.67 -17.98 -9.51
CA ILE A 52 0.02 -17.16 -10.51
C ILE A 52 1.31 -17.86 -10.93
N ALA A 53 1.52 -18.00 -12.24
CA ALA A 53 2.74 -18.59 -12.78
C ALA A 53 3.95 -17.68 -12.55
N TYR A 54 5.12 -18.28 -12.32
CA TYR A 54 6.35 -17.53 -12.06
C TYR A 54 7.60 -18.27 -12.55
N THR A 55 8.69 -17.53 -12.69
CA THR A 55 10.04 -18.03 -12.93
C THR A 55 10.99 -17.40 -11.92
N VAL A 56 11.72 -18.24 -11.18
CA VAL A 56 12.84 -17.82 -10.34
C VAL A 56 14.06 -17.65 -11.24
N LEU A 57 14.60 -16.43 -11.29
CA LEU A 57 15.75 -16.07 -12.11
C LEU A 57 17.06 -16.56 -11.48
N GLY A 58 17.11 -16.69 -10.16
CA GLY A 58 18.32 -17.08 -9.43
C GLY A 58 19.36 -15.96 -9.39
N THR A 59 18.91 -14.72 -9.33
CA THR A 59 19.76 -13.51 -9.38
C THR A 59 19.71 -12.74 -8.07
N ASN A 60 20.62 -11.77 -7.93
CA ASN A 60 20.55 -10.80 -6.84
C ASN A 60 19.51 -9.73 -7.19
N TRP A 61 18.46 -9.58 -6.37
CA TRP A 61 17.43 -8.55 -6.56
C TRP A 61 17.99 -7.11 -6.61
N GLN A 62 19.21 -6.89 -6.11
CA GLN A 62 19.92 -5.60 -6.15
C GLN A 62 20.66 -5.35 -7.48
N ASP A 63 20.88 -6.38 -8.31
CA ASP A 63 21.58 -6.27 -9.58
C ASP A 63 20.73 -6.81 -10.74
N LEU A 64 19.88 -5.93 -11.27
CA LEU A 64 19.04 -6.25 -12.43
C LEU A 64 19.84 -6.50 -13.72
N ASN A 65 21.11 -6.07 -13.80
CA ASN A 65 21.87 -6.31 -15.02
C ASN A 65 22.20 -7.81 -15.20
N ALA A 66 22.36 -8.55 -14.09
CA ALA A 66 22.65 -9.98 -14.11
C ALA A 66 21.54 -10.83 -14.73
N GLU A 67 20.28 -10.37 -14.70
CA GLU A 67 19.12 -11.11 -15.24
C GLU A 67 18.78 -10.76 -16.70
N ILE A 68 19.40 -9.74 -17.31
CA ILE A 68 19.00 -9.21 -18.63
C ILE A 68 18.92 -10.30 -19.70
N GLU A 69 19.95 -11.14 -19.84
CA GLU A 69 19.96 -12.16 -20.91
C GLU A 69 18.93 -13.27 -20.68
N GLN A 70 18.67 -13.63 -19.43
CA GLN A 70 17.62 -14.60 -19.08
C GLN A 70 16.23 -14.02 -19.39
N VAL A 71 15.98 -12.77 -19.01
CA VAL A 71 14.72 -12.06 -19.30
C VAL A 71 14.52 -11.90 -20.80
N LYS A 72 15.56 -11.54 -21.57
CA LYS A 72 15.50 -11.50 -23.05
C LYS A 72 15.09 -12.85 -23.63
N ASN A 73 15.68 -13.95 -23.14
CA ASN A 73 15.36 -15.29 -23.63
C ASN A 73 13.91 -15.66 -23.34
N ILE A 74 13.35 -15.27 -22.19
CA ILE A 74 11.92 -15.49 -21.88
C ILE A 74 11.04 -14.68 -22.84
N LEU A 75 11.32 -13.39 -23.03
CA LEU A 75 10.48 -12.49 -23.82
C LEU A 75 10.50 -12.79 -25.32
N ARG A 76 11.61 -13.31 -25.88
CA ARG A 76 11.78 -13.57 -27.32
C ARG A 76 10.78 -14.55 -27.92
N TYR A 77 10.23 -15.45 -27.11
CA TYR A 77 9.28 -16.47 -27.57
C TYR A 77 7.82 -16.01 -27.51
N GLU A 78 7.59 -14.79 -27.01
CA GLU A 78 6.25 -14.25 -26.80
C GLU A 78 5.89 -13.25 -27.88
N ASN A 79 4.62 -13.25 -28.28
CA ASN A 79 4.11 -12.28 -29.24
C ASN A 79 3.72 -10.98 -28.51
N ASN A 80 4.45 -9.90 -28.79
CA ASN A 80 4.26 -8.56 -28.21
C ASN A 80 4.08 -8.57 -26.68
N PRO A 81 5.04 -9.12 -25.91
CA PRO A 81 4.93 -9.17 -24.47
C PRO A 81 4.98 -7.76 -23.85
N VAL A 82 4.35 -7.65 -22.69
CA VAL A 82 4.39 -6.46 -21.84
C VAL A 82 5.16 -6.80 -20.58
N LEU A 83 6.16 -6.02 -20.19
CA LEU A 83 6.91 -6.18 -18.95
C LEU A 83 6.60 -5.02 -18.00
N LEU A 84 5.87 -5.31 -16.92
CA LEU A 84 5.66 -4.36 -15.81
C LEU A 84 6.76 -4.55 -14.76
N ILE A 85 7.53 -3.50 -14.51
CA ILE A 85 8.65 -3.54 -13.56
C ILE A 85 8.26 -2.78 -12.29
N ASP A 86 8.41 -3.44 -11.14
CA ASP A 86 8.15 -2.88 -9.83
C ASP A 86 9.29 -3.21 -8.86
N THR A 87 10.37 -2.45 -8.95
CA THR A 87 11.53 -2.57 -8.06
C THR A 87 12.24 -1.23 -7.91
N TYR A 88 12.85 -1.01 -6.75
CA TYR A 88 13.73 0.15 -6.51
C TYR A 88 15.00 0.10 -7.36
N MET A 89 15.39 -1.08 -7.86
CA MET A 89 16.70 -1.31 -8.44
C MET A 89 16.73 -1.10 -9.96
N VAL A 90 15.59 -0.79 -10.59
CA VAL A 90 15.52 -0.53 -12.03
C VAL A 90 16.36 0.66 -12.44
N GLN A 91 17.13 0.51 -13.50
CA GLN A 91 17.97 1.55 -14.08
C GLN A 91 17.70 1.66 -15.57
N ARG A 92 18.08 2.80 -16.15
CA ARG A 92 17.91 3.08 -17.58
C ARG A 92 18.52 2.02 -18.49
N THR A 93 19.67 1.46 -18.11
CA THR A 93 20.35 0.39 -18.85
C THR A 93 19.46 -0.84 -19.01
N TYR A 94 18.76 -1.24 -17.95
CA TYR A 94 17.83 -2.37 -17.96
C TYR A 94 16.67 -2.13 -18.93
N ILE A 95 16.08 -0.93 -18.89
CA ILE A 95 14.99 -0.54 -19.81
C ILE A 95 15.45 -0.59 -21.26
N GLU A 96 16.57 0.05 -21.59
CA GLU A 96 17.08 0.14 -22.96
C GLU A 96 17.45 -1.23 -23.55
N GLN A 97 17.97 -2.14 -22.73
CA GLN A 97 18.33 -3.49 -23.14
C GLN A 97 17.13 -4.40 -23.42
N LEU A 98 16.00 -4.19 -22.74
CA LEU A 98 14.79 -5.02 -22.86
C LEU A 98 13.75 -4.45 -23.82
N ARG A 99 13.79 -3.15 -24.10
CA ARG A 99 12.83 -2.46 -24.97
C ARG A 99 12.67 -3.08 -26.38
N PRO A 100 13.72 -3.61 -27.04
CA PRO A 100 13.55 -4.27 -28.33
C PRO A 100 12.68 -5.54 -28.30
N TYR A 101 12.41 -6.09 -27.10
CA TYR A 101 11.73 -7.37 -26.92
C TYR A 101 10.31 -7.25 -26.35
N CYS A 102 9.93 -6.09 -25.81
CA CYS A 102 8.65 -5.93 -25.12
C CYS A 102 8.23 -4.45 -25.01
N LYS A 103 6.94 -4.23 -24.73
CA LYS A 103 6.48 -2.96 -24.15
C LYS A 103 6.86 -2.92 -22.68
N ILE A 104 7.31 -1.78 -22.18
CA ILE A 104 7.83 -1.66 -20.81
C ILE A 104 7.00 -0.68 -19.98
N GLY A 105 6.62 -1.18 -18.81
CA GLY A 105 6.01 -0.46 -17.72
C GLY A 105 6.90 -0.26 -16.54
N TYR A 106 6.74 0.87 -15.86
CA TYR A 106 7.30 1.06 -14.53
C TYR A 106 6.21 1.43 -13.53
N LEU A 107 6.14 0.67 -12.43
CA LEU A 107 5.35 1.02 -11.25
C LEU A 107 6.31 1.52 -10.16
N GLY A 108 6.29 2.82 -9.90
CA GLY A 108 7.15 3.42 -8.88
C GLY A 108 7.33 4.93 -9.07
N SER A 109 8.23 5.49 -8.27
CA SER A 109 8.37 6.95 -8.08
C SER A 109 9.82 7.44 -8.17
N LYS A 110 10.68 6.71 -8.92
CA LYS A 110 12.08 7.12 -9.11
C LYS A 110 12.18 8.51 -9.72
N LYS A 111 13.14 9.29 -9.22
CA LYS A 111 13.42 10.66 -9.67
C LYS A 111 14.46 10.72 -10.78
N GLU A 112 15.03 9.58 -11.15
CA GLU A 112 15.89 9.44 -12.30
C GLU A 112 15.07 9.16 -13.56
N TYR A 113 15.52 9.70 -14.69
CA TYR A 113 14.96 9.35 -15.99
C TYR A 113 15.38 7.92 -16.38
N LEU A 114 14.41 7.02 -16.48
CA LEU A 114 14.62 5.60 -16.78
C LEU A 114 14.70 5.29 -18.29
N GLY A 115 14.64 6.31 -19.15
CA GLY A 115 14.57 6.10 -20.59
C GLY A 115 13.13 5.99 -21.08
N ASN A 116 12.98 5.50 -22.31
CA ASN A 116 11.67 5.42 -22.97
C ASN A 116 10.84 4.27 -22.40
N LEU A 117 9.82 4.61 -21.61
CA LEU A 117 8.78 3.69 -21.12
C LEU A 117 7.52 3.82 -21.96
N ASP A 118 6.78 2.72 -22.14
CA ASP A 118 5.46 2.74 -22.76
C ASP A 118 4.40 3.26 -21.78
N PHE A 119 4.53 2.92 -20.49
CA PHE A 119 3.66 3.41 -19.42
C PHE A 119 4.41 3.56 -18.10
N LEU A 120 4.00 4.53 -17.30
CA LEU A 120 4.53 4.77 -15.95
C LEU A 120 3.37 4.97 -14.98
N ILE A 121 3.41 4.23 -13.88
CA ILE A 121 2.40 4.24 -12.83
C ILE A 121 3.06 4.76 -11.56
N ASN A 122 2.56 5.88 -11.06
CA ASN A 122 2.91 6.38 -9.74
C ASN A 122 1.64 6.79 -9.02
N TYR A 123 1.28 6.04 -7.97
CA TYR A 123 0.06 6.28 -7.21
C TYR A 123 0.24 7.18 -5.98
N SER A 124 1.44 7.75 -5.76
CA SER A 124 1.71 8.65 -4.65
C SER A 124 0.80 9.88 -4.68
N ALA A 125 0.44 10.40 -3.50
CA ALA A 125 -0.24 11.68 -3.39
C ALA A 125 0.71 12.88 -3.58
N ASP A 126 1.98 12.71 -3.22
CA ASP A 126 3.05 13.69 -3.49
C ASP A 126 3.62 13.46 -4.90
N MET A 127 3.29 14.34 -5.84
CA MET A 127 3.61 14.16 -7.26
C MET A 127 4.41 15.35 -7.81
N ASP A 128 5.52 15.04 -8.48
CA ASP A 128 6.32 16.01 -9.22
C ASP A 128 5.89 16.01 -10.70
N TYR A 129 4.77 16.67 -11.01
CA TYR A 129 4.22 16.70 -12.37
C TYR A 129 5.19 17.32 -13.38
N ASP A 130 6.02 18.28 -12.97
CA ASP A 130 7.01 18.91 -13.84
C ASP A 130 8.09 17.92 -14.27
N PHE A 131 8.58 17.09 -13.35
CA PHE A 131 9.49 15.99 -13.69
C PHE A 131 8.89 15.05 -14.73
N TYR A 132 7.65 14.57 -14.51
CA TYR A 132 7.01 13.64 -15.44
C TYR A 132 6.77 14.27 -16.81
N ASN A 133 6.23 15.49 -16.86
CA ASN A 133 5.96 16.20 -18.12
C ASN A 133 7.23 16.55 -18.89
N LYS A 134 8.35 16.79 -18.20
CA LYS A 134 9.64 17.08 -18.83
C LYS A 134 10.24 15.84 -19.50
N TYR A 135 10.27 14.71 -18.80
CA TYR A 135 11.05 13.54 -19.22
C TYR A 135 10.24 12.45 -19.92
N TYR A 136 8.94 12.33 -19.65
CA TYR A 136 8.10 11.20 -20.09
C TYR A 136 6.99 11.62 -21.08
N LYS A 137 7.33 12.50 -22.04
CA LYS A 137 6.37 13.07 -23.01
C LYS A 137 5.68 12.05 -23.92
N SER A 138 6.36 10.95 -24.22
CA SER A 138 5.85 9.87 -25.09
C SER A 138 5.38 8.65 -24.31
N THR A 139 5.31 8.75 -22.98
CA THR A 139 4.90 7.66 -22.08
C THR A 139 3.47 7.87 -21.64
N LYS A 140 2.69 6.80 -21.54
CA LYS A 140 1.36 6.87 -20.93
C LYS A 140 1.50 6.99 -19.41
N LEU A 141 1.26 8.19 -18.88
CA LEU A 141 1.40 8.50 -17.46
C LEU A 141 0.10 8.20 -16.70
N LEU A 142 0.18 7.31 -15.72
CA LEU A 142 -0.89 6.95 -14.78
C LEU A 142 -0.51 7.47 -13.39
N LEU A 143 -0.82 8.74 -13.13
CA LEU A 143 -0.35 9.46 -11.94
C LEU A 143 -1.48 9.71 -10.94
N GLY A 144 -1.16 9.53 -9.67
CA GLY A 144 -2.00 9.87 -8.53
C GLY A 144 -2.76 8.67 -7.93
N ALA A 145 -3.31 8.88 -6.74
CA ALA A 145 -3.90 7.83 -5.91
C ALA A 145 -5.13 7.13 -6.53
N SER A 146 -5.72 7.69 -7.59
CA SER A 146 -6.78 7.00 -8.34
C SER A 146 -6.31 5.69 -9.01
N TYR A 147 -4.99 5.51 -9.16
CA TYR A 147 -4.36 4.32 -9.72
C TYR A 147 -3.81 3.36 -8.64
N VAL A 148 -4.16 3.50 -7.36
CA VAL A 148 -3.64 2.57 -6.34
C VAL A 148 -4.10 1.14 -6.66
N PRO A 149 -3.16 0.20 -6.89
CA PRO A 149 -3.49 -1.21 -7.05
C PRO A 149 -3.87 -1.85 -5.71
N LEU A 150 -5.14 -2.20 -5.54
CA LEU A 150 -5.68 -2.84 -4.35
C LEU A 150 -6.24 -4.22 -4.66
N ARG A 151 -6.16 -5.12 -3.67
CA ARG A 151 -6.74 -6.47 -3.71
C ARG A 151 -8.25 -6.39 -3.93
N ASP A 152 -8.82 -7.45 -4.50
CA ASP A 152 -10.25 -7.52 -4.83
C ASP A 152 -11.17 -7.30 -3.63
N GLU A 153 -10.73 -7.68 -2.44
CA GLU A 153 -11.50 -7.49 -1.20
C GLU A 153 -11.83 -6.03 -0.89
N PHE A 154 -11.05 -5.06 -1.42
CA PHE A 154 -11.27 -3.63 -1.20
C PHE A 154 -12.20 -2.98 -2.24
N LYS A 155 -12.79 -3.76 -3.15
CA LYS A 155 -13.66 -3.26 -4.22
C LYS A 155 -15.12 -3.29 -3.79
N ASN A 156 -15.90 -2.30 -4.25
CA ASN A 156 -17.36 -2.24 -4.08
C ASN A 156 -17.83 -2.34 -2.62
N ILE A 157 -17.05 -1.82 -1.67
CA ILE A 157 -17.44 -1.80 -0.27
C ILE A 157 -18.38 -0.61 -0.01
N ASN A 158 -19.51 -0.90 0.60
CA ASN A 158 -20.46 0.11 1.06
C ASN A 158 -20.27 0.33 2.56
N HIS A 159 -19.40 1.27 2.92
CA HIS A 159 -19.18 1.63 4.31
C HIS A 159 -20.34 2.46 4.88
N ARG A 160 -20.75 2.12 6.10
CA ARG A 160 -21.87 2.77 6.79
C ARG A 160 -21.33 3.70 7.86
N TYR A 161 -21.43 4.99 7.61
CA TYR A 161 -21.09 6.01 8.59
C TYR A 161 -22.05 6.00 9.77
N LYS A 162 -21.50 5.94 10.99
CA LYS A 162 -22.24 6.17 12.24
C LYS A 162 -22.11 7.63 12.67
N ASN A 163 -22.95 8.03 13.63
CA ASN A 163 -22.92 9.38 14.23
C ASN A 163 -21.98 9.52 15.44
N LYS A 164 -21.37 8.42 15.89
CA LYS A 164 -20.45 8.35 17.02
C LYS A 164 -19.35 7.35 16.70
N ILE A 165 -18.14 7.62 17.22
CA ILE A 165 -17.05 6.65 17.24
C ILE A 165 -17.36 5.61 18.31
N GLU A 166 -17.55 4.37 17.89
CA GLU A 166 -17.75 3.21 18.78
C GLU A 166 -16.65 2.17 18.57
N HIS A 167 -16.10 2.05 17.36
CA HIS A 167 -15.05 1.10 17.01
C HIS A 167 -13.87 1.79 16.34
N ILE A 168 -12.65 1.54 16.83
CA ILE A 168 -11.40 2.05 16.26
C ILE A 168 -10.53 0.88 15.80
N LEU A 169 -9.94 0.99 14.62
CA LEU A 169 -8.86 0.11 14.17
C LEU A 169 -7.51 0.74 14.49
N ILE A 170 -6.58 -0.03 15.06
CA ILE A 170 -5.17 0.37 15.20
C ILE A 170 -4.27 -0.63 14.49
N THR A 171 -3.47 -0.13 13.55
CA THR A 171 -2.48 -0.95 12.86
C THR A 171 -1.35 -0.12 12.27
N THR A 172 -0.12 -0.59 12.40
CA THR A 172 1.06 0.02 11.76
C THR A 172 1.42 -0.64 10.43
N GLY A 173 0.59 -1.56 9.93
CA GLY A 173 0.92 -2.42 8.79
C GLY A 173 1.80 -3.60 9.21
N ASN A 174 2.77 -3.97 8.37
CA ASN A 174 3.56 -5.18 8.57
C ASN A 174 4.56 -5.10 9.73
N THR A 175 5.01 -3.91 10.10
CA THR A 175 6.04 -3.68 11.12
C THR A 175 5.49 -2.81 12.24
N ASN A 176 6.07 -2.92 13.43
CA ASN A 176 5.80 -2.02 14.56
C ASN A 176 7.11 -1.44 15.09
N LYS A 177 7.74 -0.59 14.28
CA LYS A 177 9.00 0.06 14.64
C LYS A 177 8.83 0.91 15.90
N ASP A 178 9.84 0.86 16.76
CA ASP A 178 9.92 1.64 18.00
C ASP A 178 8.76 1.40 18.97
N ASN A 179 8.04 0.28 18.89
CA ASN A 179 6.90 -0.07 19.75
C ASN A 179 5.82 1.03 19.74
N MET A 180 5.37 1.40 18.53
CA MET A 180 4.47 2.52 18.34
C MET A 180 3.03 2.19 18.76
N ILE A 181 2.54 0.98 18.45
CA ILE A 181 1.19 0.55 18.88
C ILE A 181 1.08 0.61 20.41
N GLU A 182 2.07 0.12 21.14
CA GLU A 182 2.13 0.11 22.59
C GLU A 182 2.06 1.53 23.17
N SER A 183 2.81 2.48 22.60
CA SER A 183 2.74 3.86 23.07
C SER A 183 1.45 4.55 22.71
N ILE A 184 0.85 4.26 21.55
CA ILE A 184 -0.49 4.74 21.23
C ILE A 184 -1.49 4.20 22.25
N MET A 185 -1.52 2.88 22.46
CA MET A 185 -2.43 2.23 23.40
C MET A 185 -2.28 2.80 24.81
N GLY A 186 -1.06 2.87 25.34
CA GLY A 186 -0.80 3.42 26.68
C GLY A 186 -1.33 4.84 26.88
N GLU A 187 -1.32 5.67 25.83
CA GLU A 187 -1.78 7.06 25.90
C GLU A 187 -3.29 7.20 25.69
N ILE A 188 -3.91 6.38 24.82
CA ILE A 188 -5.33 6.51 24.48
C ILE A 188 -6.25 5.67 25.36
N MET A 189 -5.77 4.63 26.04
CA MET A 189 -6.62 3.72 26.84
C MET A 189 -7.55 4.44 27.84
N PRO A 190 -7.11 5.49 28.57
CA PRO A 190 -8.03 6.25 29.42
C PRO A 190 -9.21 6.87 28.65
N VAL A 191 -8.94 7.40 27.45
CA VAL A 191 -9.98 7.98 26.57
C VAL A 191 -10.93 6.90 26.06
N ILE A 192 -10.39 5.73 25.72
CA ILE A 192 -11.15 4.55 25.27
C ILE A 192 -12.12 4.06 26.35
N GLU A 193 -11.63 3.91 27.59
CA GLU A 193 -12.41 3.44 28.73
C GLU A 193 -13.51 4.44 29.13
N GLU A 194 -13.18 5.73 29.18
CA GLU A 194 -14.14 6.80 29.51
C GLU A 194 -15.31 6.84 28.50
N ASN A 195 -15.01 6.65 27.21
CA ASN A 195 -16.00 6.76 26.14
C ASN A 195 -16.63 5.43 25.72
N LYS A 196 -16.16 4.32 26.30
CA LYS A 196 -16.56 2.93 25.99
C LYS A 196 -16.41 2.58 24.52
N ILE A 197 -15.25 2.92 23.96
CA ILE A 197 -14.91 2.66 22.55
C ILE A 197 -14.26 1.27 22.48
N PHE A 198 -14.61 0.47 21.47
CA PHE A 198 -13.92 -0.78 21.16
C PHE A 198 -12.73 -0.52 20.24
N VAL A 199 -11.64 -1.25 20.45
CA VAL A 199 -10.40 -1.10 19.70
C VAL A 199 -9.96 -2.45 19.16
N ASP A 200 -10.00 -2.57 17.84
CA ASP A 200 -9.43 -3.69 17.12
C ASP A 200 -7.95 -3.37 16.83
N VAL A 201 -7.02 -4.16 17.38
CA VAL A 201 -5.59 -3.99 17.15
C VAL A 201 -5.08 -5.10 16.24
N VAL A 202 -4.60 -4.74 15.05
CA VAL A 202 -4.02 -5.71 14.11
C VAL A 202 -2.49 -5.67 14.21
N LEU A 203 -1.92 -6.77 14.70
CA LEU A 203 -0.47 -6.95 14.82
C LEU A 203 0.10 -7.49 13.51
N GLY A 204 1.01 -6.72 12.92
CA GLY A 204 1.72 -7.09 11.70
C GLY A 204 2.57 -8.36 11.84
N ARG A 205 2.94 -8.96 10.71
CA ARG A 205 3.78 -10.18 10.69
C ARG A 205 5.13 -9.99 11.38
N MET A 206 5.70 -8.79 11.28
CA MET A 206 6.99 -8.42 11.87
C MET A 206 6.82 -7.63 13.19
N PHE A 207 5.71 -7.83 13.90
CA PHE A 207 5.52 -7.28 15.23
C PHE A 207 6.43 -8.00 16.23
N ASN A 208 7.21 -7.23 16.99
CA ASN A 208 8.13 -7.76 18.01
C ASN A 208 7.38 -8.02 19.32
N ASP A 209 7.71 -9.11 20.01
CA ASP A 209 7.21 -9.42 21.36
C ASP A 209 5.67 -9.36 21.50
N LYS A 210 4.98 -10.09 20.62
CA LYS A 210 3.51 -10.19 20.62
C LYS A 210 2.95 -10.65 21.97
N GLN A 211 3.64 -11.58 22.65
CA GLN A 211 3.18 -12.13 23.92
C GLN A 211 3.00 -11.04 24.98
N LYS A 212 4.00 -10.15 25.11
CA LYS A 212 3.91 -9.01 26.01
C LYS A 212 2.68 -8.14 25.71
N PHE A 213 2.38 -7.90 24.43
CA PHE A 213 1.22 -7.12 24.04
C PHE A 213 -0.10 -7.79 24.45
N TYR A 214 -0.20 -9.12 24.32
CA TYR A 214 -1.36 -9.86 24.84
C TYR A 214 -1.46 -9.75 26.36
N ASP A 215 -0.36 -9.89 27.09
CA ASP A 215 -0.35 -9.82 28.55
C ASP A 215 -0.83 -8.44 29.04
N ASP A 216 -0.45 -7.36 28.34
CA ASP A 216 -0.79 -5.99 28.69
C ASP A 216 -2.26 -5.63 28.36
N TYR A 217 -2.86 -6.17 27.29
CA TYR A 217 -4.15 -5.68 26.76
C TYR A 217 -5.27 -6.71 26.60
N SER A 218 -5.00 -8.02 26.62
CA SER A 218 -6.03 -9.06 26.34
C SER A 218 -7.16 -9.16 27.38
N PHE A 219 -6.94 -8.65 28.59
CA PHE A 219 -7.95 -8.62 29.65
C PHE A 219 -8.88 -7.42 29.59
N SER A 220 -8.58 -6.42 28.73
CA SER A 220 -9.43 -5.25 28.58
C SER A 220 -10.74 -5.63 27.86
N PRO A 221 -11.92 -5.24 28.38
CA PRO A 221 -13.19 -5.49 27.70
C PRO A 221 -13.37 -4.64 26.44
N TYR A 222 -12.43 -3.74 26.13
CA TYR A 222 -12.49 -2.80 25.00
C TYR A 222 -11.46 -3.11 23.92
N VAL A 223 -10.62 -4.13 24.07
CA VAL A 223 -9.52 -4.40 23.14
C VAL A 223 -9.66 -5.81 22.57
N GLU A 224 -9.68 -5.93 21.25
CA GLU A 224 -9.58 -7.20 20.54
C GLU A 224 -8.30 -7.22 19.71
N ILE A 225 -7.51 -8.28 19.84
CA ILE A 225 -6.20 -8.41 19.19
C ILE A 225 -6.31 -9.38 18.03
N PHE A 226 -5.87 -8.95 16.86
CA PHE A 226 -5.94 -9.72 15.63
C PHE A 226 -4.56 -9.96 15.02
N GLU A 227 -4.38 -11.15 14.46
CA GLU A 227 -3.22 -11.55 13.68
C GLU A 227 -3.67 -12.30 12.43
N ASN A 228 -2.87 -12.22 11.36
CA ASN A 228 -3.11 -12.98 10.12
C ASN A 228 -4.56 -12.87 9.61
N VAL A 229 -5.12 -11.66 9.66
CA VAL A 229 -6.52 -11.38 9.30
C VAL A 229 -6.80 -11.84 7.88
N ASN A 230 -7.79 -12.72 7.71
CA ASN A 230 -8.18 -13.28 6.41
C ASN A 230 -8.88 -12.24 5.51
N SER A 231 -9.73 -11.40 6.11
CA SER A 231 -10.51 -10.36 5.42
C SER A 231 -10.29 -9.03 6.12
N MET A 232 -9.30 -8.28 5.65
CA MET A 232 -8.94 -6.99 6.25
C MET A 232 -10.00 -5.93 5.91
N SER A 233 -10.57 -6.01 4.72
CA SER A 233 -11.70 -5.19 4.28
C SER A 233 -12.91 -5.29 5.21
N GLU A 234 -13.30 -6.51 5.62
CA GLU A 234 -14.42 -6.71 6.56
C GLU A 234 -14.14 -6.14 7.95
N LEU A 235 -12.91 -6.31 8.44
CA LEU A 235 -12.50 -5.73 9.72
C LEU A 235 -12.56 -4.21 9.66
N MET A 236 -11.91 -3.60 8.67
CA MET A 236 -11.94 -2.15 8.44
C MET A 236 -13.37 -1.63 8.32
N ASN A 237 -14.25 -2.33 7.61
CA ASN A 237 -15.62 -1.87 7.35
C ASN A 237 -16.51 -1.81 8.60
N LYS A 238 -16.10 -2.42 9.72
CA LYS A 238 -16.78 -2.33 11.01
C LYS A 238 -16.35 -1.11 11.84
N CYS A 239 -15.22 -0.50 11.49
CA CYS A 239 -14.61 0.55 12.29
C CYS A 239 -15.10 1.94 11.86
N ASP A 240 -15.24 2.83 12.83
CA ASP A 240 -15.68 4.21 12.64
C ASP A 240 -14.49 5.16 12.44
N LEU A 241 -13.28 4.74 12.84
CA LEU A 241 -12.02 5.48 12.71
C LEU A 241 -10.85 4.50 12.69
N ALA A 242 -9.79 4.82 11.96
CA ALA A 242 -8.53 4.09 12.02
C ALA A 242 -7.36 4.97 12.50
N ILE A 243 -6.42 4.39 13.24
CA ILE A 243 -5.13 4.98 13.58
C ILE A 243 -4.04 4.12 12.93
N THR A 244 -3.30 4.69 11.98
CA THR A 244 -2.36 3.90 11.18
C THR A 244 -1.08 4.61 10.76
N ALA A 245 -0.04 3.84 10.49
CA ALA A 245 1.13 4.38 9.82
C ALA A 245 0.78 4.80 8.38
N ASN A 246 1.43 5.85 7.85
CA ASN A 246 1.20 6.34 6.49
C ASN A 246 1.92 5.47 5.43
N GLY A 247 1.65 4.16 5.47
CA GLY A 247 2.07 3.18 4.48
C GLY A 247 1.01 2.95 3.40
N THR A 248 0.90 1.73 2.88
CA THR A 248 -0.13 1.39 1.87
C THR A 248 -1.54 1.23 2.47
N THR A 249 -1.63 0.92 3.77
CA THR A 249 -2.90 0.71 4.47
C THR A 249 -3.83 1.93 4.44
N VAL A 250 -3.28 3.14 4.33
CA VAL A 250 -4.12 4.36 4.17
C VAL A 250 -4.95 4.31 2.89
N TYR A 251 -4.46 3.67 1.82
CA TYR A 251 -5.21 3.53 0.58
C TYR A 251 -6.25 2.41 0.65
N GLU A 252 -5.97 1.34 1.40
CA GLU A 252 -6.95 0.30 1.71
C GLU A 252 -8.12 0.91 2.49
N LEU A 253 -7.84 1.66 3.57
CA LEU A 253 -8.84 2.37 4.38
C LEU A 253 -9.62 3.40 3.56
N ALA A 254 -8.94 4.11 2.65
CA ALA A 254 -9.59 5.04 1.74
C ALA A 254 -10.60 4.31 0.83
N ALA A 255 -10.22 3.17 0.27
CA ALA A 255 -11.11 2.35 -0.55
C ALA A 255 -12.30 1.78 0.21
N VAL A 256 -12.12 1.39 1.48
CA VAL A 256 -13.26 1.04 2.35
C VAL A 256 -14.13 2.27 2.62
N GLY A 257 -13.52 3.44 2.76
CA GLY A 257 -14.20 4.68 3.16
C GLY A 257 -14.26 4.84 4.67
N VAL A 258 -13.21 4.40 5.38
CA VAL A 258 -13.02 4.59 6.83
C VAL A 258 -12.13 5.82 7.03
N PRO A 259 -12.52 6.80 7.88
CA PRO A 259 -11.65 7.94 8.16
C PRO A 259 -10.44 7.50 8.97
N MET A 260 -9.33 8.24 8.86
CA MET A 260 -8.08 7.82 9.46
C MET A 260 -7.23 8.96 10.02
N MET A 261 -6.73 8.75 11.22
CA MET A 261 -5.56 9.45 11.75
C MET A 261 -4.31 8.69 11.33
N SER A 262 -3.33 9.39 10.78
CA SER A 262 -2.10 8.77 10.29
C SER A 262 -0.85 9.42 10.84
N PHE A 263 0.25 8.66 10.86
CA PHE A 263 1.57 9.15 11.25
C PHE A 263 2.67 8.51 10.41
N ALA A 264 3.83 9.16 10.32
CA ALA A 264 4.97 8.66 9.58
C ALA A 264 5.94 7.92 10.51
N MET A 265 6.25 6.66 10.19
CA MET A 265 7.25 5.86 10.93
C MET A 265 8.66 5.98 10.37
N VAL A 266 8.79 6.46 9.14
CA VAL A 266 10.04 6.73 8.43
C VAL A 266 9.90 7.98 7.57
N ASP A 267 11.02 8.58 7.16
CA ASP A 267 11.03 9.88 6.46
C ASP A 267 10.31 9.84 5.10
N GLU A 268 10.41 8.71 4.41
CA GLU A 268 9.81 8.47 3.10
C GLU A 268 8.27 8.59 3.14
N GLN A 269 7.65 8.32 4.30
CA GLN A 269 6.21 8.42 4.49
C GLN A 269 5.74 9.87 4.70
N THR A 270 6.60 10.77 5.17
CA THR A 270 6.21 12.12 5.59
C THR A 270 5.64 12.97 4.45
N LYS A 271 6.24 12.89 3.26
CA LYS A 271 5.78 13.68 2.10
C LYS A 271 4.40 13.23 1.64
N ASN A 272 4.21 11.92 1.53
CA ASN A 272 2.92 11.34 1.15
C ASN A 272 1.84 11.66 2.19
N ALA A 273 2.16 11.57 3.48
CA ALA A 273 1.23 11.88 4.57
C ALA A 273 0.74 13.34 4.51
N LYS A 274 1.66 14.29 4.34
CA LYS A 274 1.32 15.72 4.18
C LYS A 274 0.52 15.99 2.91
N ALA A 275 0.81 15.29 1.81
CA ALA A 275 0.04 15.44 0.58
C ALA A 275 -1.40 14.92 0.76
N LEU A 276 -1.59 13.77 1.41
CA LEU A 276 -2.91 13.23 1.73
C LEU A 276 -3.69 14.12 2.71
N GLU A 277 -3.03 14.71 3.70
CA GLU A 277 -3.65 15.66 4.63
C GLU A 277 -4.17 16.90 3.90
N LYS A 278 -3.37 17.48 2.99
CA LYS A 278 -3.79 18.61 2.15
C LYS A 278 -4.99 18.29 1.27
N LEU A 279 -5.15 17.02 0.86
CA LEU A 279 -6.30 16.55 0.10
C LEU A 279 -7.53 16.26 0.98
N GLY A 280 -7.42 16.41 2.31
CA GLY A 280 -8.49 16.13 3.28
C GLY A 280 -8.78 14.65 3.45
N VAL A 281 -7.81 13.77 3.18
CA VAL A 281 -7.97 12.30 3.17
C VAL A 281 -7.53 11.65 4.47
N VAL A 282 -6.57 12.27 5.17
CA VAL A 282 -6.05 11.80 6.45
C VAL A 282 -5.89 12.98 7.42
N ASP A 283 -6.01 12.71 8.71
CA ASP A 283 -5.53 13.61 9.76
C ASP A 283 -4.08 13.23 10.11
N TYR A 284 -3.08 14.07 9.78
CA TYR A 284 -1.68 13.70 9.96
C TYR A 284 -1.15 14.15 11.33
N CYS A 285 -0.94 13.18 12.23
CA CYS A 285 -0.54 13.45 13.61
C CYS A 285 0.97 13.68 13.81
N GLY A 286 1.78 13.55 12.74
CA GLY A 286 3.22 13.81 12.77
C GLY A 286 4.07 12.56 12.50
N CYS A 287 5.34 12.63 12.90
CA CYS A 287 6.35 11.62 12.62
C CYS A 287 6.92 11.01 13.90
N SER A 288 6.83 9.69 14.05
CA SER A 288 7.33 8.99 15.24
C SER A 288 8.86 8.89 15.26
N TYR A 289 9.52 8.82 14.09
CA TYR A 289 10.98 8.73 13.99
C TYR A 289 11.72 10.00 14.42
N MET A 290 11.05 11.16 14.42
CA MET A 290 11.64 12.42 14.90
C MET A 290 11.28 12.68 16.36
N ASN A 291 10.01 12.51 16.73
CA ASN A 291 9.55 12.72 18.09
C ASN A 291 8.30 11.87 18.37
N LYS A 292 8.54 10.64 18.83
CA LYS A 292 7.51 9.66 19.17
C LYS A 292 6.48 10.21 20.16
N MET A 293 6.93 10.84 21.26
CA MET A 293 6.05 11.34 22.31
C MET A 293 5.08 12.40 21.77
N ARG A 294 5.59 13.38 21.01
CA ARG A 294 4.74 14.41 20.39
C ARG A 294 3.75 13.83 19.38
N CYS A 295 4.17 12.83 18.60
CA CYS A 295 3.30 12.15 17.65
C CYS A 295 2.13 11.46 18.38
N VAL A 296 2.41 10.73 19.46
CA VAL A 296 1.41 10.03 20.28
C VAL A 296 0.48 11.02 21.00
N GLU A 297 1.02 12.11 21.55
CA GLU A 297 0.23 13.19 22.16
C GLU A 297 -0.74 13.82 21.14
N ASN A 298 -0.27 14.06 19.91
CA ASN A 298 -1.14 14.55 18.84
C ASN A 298 -2.25 13.55 18.51
N ILE A 299 -1.95 12.24 18.42
CA ILE A 299 -2.96 11.20 18.16
C ILE A 299 -4.06 11.26 19.23
N LYS A 300 -3.69 11.32 20.53
CA LYS A 300 -4.67 11.44 21.62
C LYS A 300 -5.53 12.71 21.49
N LYS A 301 -4.90 13.88 21.31
CA LYS A 301 -5.63 15.16 21.18
C LYS A 301 -6.62 15.15 20.01
N ARG A 302 -6.22 14.53 18.88
CA ARG A 302 -7.09 14.41 17.71
C ARG A 302 -8.20 13.40 17.92
N LEU A 303 -7.93 12.28 18.61
CA LEU A 303 -8.97 11.34 19.03
C LEU A 303 -10.02 12.02 19.92
N GLU A 304 -9.59 12.70 20.99
CA GLU A 304 -10.48 13.45 21.89
C GLU A 304 -11.33 14.48 21.13
N TYR A 305 -10.72 15.20 20.18
CA TYR A 305 -11.43 16.13 19.31
C TYR A 305 -12.51 15.43 18.48
N PHE A 306 -12.16 14.34 17.79
CA PHE A 306 -13.08 13.67 16.86
C PHE A 306 -14.24 12.94 17.53
N ILE A 307 -14.10 12.53 18.80
CA ILE A 307 -15.22 12.00 19.61
C ILE A 307 -16.40 12.99 19.62
N GLY A 308 -16.14 14.30 19.60
CA GLY A 308 -17.16 15.36 19.53
C GLY A 308 -17.45 15.91 18.12
N HIS A 309 -16.71 15.48 17.09
CA HIS A 309 -16.68 16.13 15.77
C HIS A 309 -16.82 15.11 14.62
N ASN A 310 -17.76 14.19 14.77
CA ASN A 310 -17.92 13.07 13.85
C ASN A 310 -18.28 13.48 12.40
N ASP A 311 -18.97 14.62 12.20
CA ASP A 311 -19.25 15.13 10.85
C ASP A 311 -17.97 15.39 10.04
N GLU A 312 -16.87 15.76 10.70
CA GLU A 312 -15.58 15.98 10.04
C GLU A 312 -14.96 14.67 9.57
N LEU A 313 -15.05 13.63 10.41
CA LEU A 313 -14.60 12.28 10.06
C LEU A 313 -15.37 11.76 8.84
N ILE A 314 -16.70 11.92 8.81
CA ILE A 314 -17.51 11.49 7.66
C ILE A 314 -17.09 12.23 6.39
N ARG A 315 -16.81 13.54 6.47
CA ARG A 315 -16.30 14.32 5.33
C ARG A 315 -14.95 13.79 4.84
N MET A 316 -14.02 13.54 5.76
CA MET A 316 -12.70 12.96 5.48
C MET A 316 -12.82 11.60 4.80
N ALA A 317 -13.65 10.72 5.35
CA ALA A 317 -13.86 9.38 4.83
C ALA A 317 -14.44 9.38 3.41
N ARG A 318 -15.43 10.24 3.14
CA ARG A 318 -16.00 10.42 1.79
C ARG A 318 -14.96 10.96 0.82
N GLN A 319 -14.11 11.88 1.27
CA GLN A 319 -13.03 12.43 0.45
C GLN A 319 -11.96 11.36 0.15
N ALA A 320 -11.62 10.54 1.13
CA ALA A 320 -10.72 9.39 0.98
C ALA A 320 -11.25 8.40 -0.07
N HIS A 321 -12.51 7.98 0.06
CA HIS A 321 -13.14 7.03 -0.85
C HIS A 321 -13.30 7.57 -2.28
N ARG A 322 -13.53 8.88 -2.45
CA ARG A 322 -13.51 9.51 -3.78
C ARG A 322 -12.13 9.49 -4.43
N LEU A 323 -11.07 9.64 -3.64
CA LEU A 323 -9.70 9.62 -4.15
C LEU A 323 -9.28 8.20 -4.53
N VAL A 324 -9.65 7.21 -3.71
CA VAL A 324 -9.35 5.79 -3.92
C VAL A 324 -10.64 4.99 -3.76
N ASP A 325 -11.18 4.54 -4.89
CA ASP A 325 -12.47 3.83 -5.00
C ASP A 325 -12.31 2.30 -5.18
N GLY A 326 -11.07 1.78 -5.03
CA GLY A 326 -10.73 0.39 -5.31
C GLY A 326 -10.63 0.01 -6.78
N SER A 327 -10.86 0.93 -7.73
CA SER A 327 -10.82 0.64 -9.17
C SER A 327 -9.44 0.83 -9.81
N GLY A 328 -8.40 1.10 -9.02
CA GLY A 328 -7.05 1.40 -9.54
C GLY A 328 -6.49 0.32 -10.46
N CYS A 329 -6.67 -0.97 -10.15
CA CYS A 329 -6.27 -2.06 -11.04
C CYS A 329 -7.00 -1.99 -12.40
N LYS A 330 -8.31 -1.73 -12.42
CA LYS A 330 -9.09 -1.60 -13.67
C LYS A 330 -8.57 -0.46 -14.55
N LYS A 331 -8.28 0.68 -13.93
CA LYS A 331 -7.69 1.85 -14.61
C LYS A 331 -6.31 1.53 -15.17
N ILE A 332 -5.48 0.81 -14.40
CA ILE A 332 -4.16 0.35 -14.84
C ILE A 332 -4.31 -0.59 -16.05
N ILE A 333 -5.12 -1.65 -15.97
CA ILE A 333 -5.16 -2.66 -17.03
C ILE A 333 -5.76 -2.14 -18.34
N SER A 334 -6.76 -1.25 -18.31
CA SER A 334 -7.24 -0.56 -19.52
C SER A 334 -6.10 0.20 -20.17
N ALA A 335 -5.27 0.86 -19.37
CA ALA A 335 -4.11 1.55 -19.88
C ALA A 335 -3.05 0.63 -20.50
N LEU A 336 -2.77 -0.51 -19.88
CA LEU A 336 -1.82 -1.53 -20.34
C LEU A 336 -2.25 -2.19 -21.65
N LEU A 337 -3.54 -2.51 -21.77
CA LEU A 337 -4.09 -3.25 -22.89
C LEU A 337 -4.45 -2.35 -24.09
N GLY A 338 -4.45 -1.03 -23.90
CA GLY A 338 -4.81 -0.06 -24.94
C GLY A 338 -6.30 -0.03 -25.22
N ALA A 339 -7.13 -0.37 -24.23
CA ALA A 339 -8.59 -0.39 -24.28
C ALA A 339 -9.20 0.90 -23.74
#